data_AF-A0A840S8X7-F1
#
_entry.id   AF-A0A840S8X7-F1
#
_cell.length_a   1.000
_cell.length_b   1.000
_cell.length_c   1.000
_cell.angle_alpha   90.00
_cell.angle_beta   90.00
_cell.angle_gamma   90.00
#
_symmetry.space_group_name_H-M   'P 1'
#
loop_
_entity.id
_entity.type
_entity.pdbx_description
1 polymer ?
#
loop_
_entity_poly.entity_id
_entity_poly.type
_entity_poly.pdbx_seq_one_letter_code
_entity_poly.pdbx_strand_id
1 'polypeptide(L)'
;MSESVSITTLDRSGRSVGVGSFVRVLTIDPEVFVNTEREEVPRIQSMLGEVLEVYEVDQWGRAWVEKWWHEGEGQSTSHSLALDPQDMELVR
;
A
#
# COMPACT_ATOMS: atom_id res chain seq x y z
N MET A 1 -19.29 26.11 -0.92
CA MET A 1 -18.14 25.39 -0.33
C MET A 1 -18.49 23.92 -0.42
N SER A 2 -17.96 23.20 -1.41
CA SER A 2 -18.14 21.75 -1.51
C SER A 2 -17.29 21.10 -0.43
N GLU A 3 -17.90 20.40 0.53
CA GLU A 3 -17.16 19.50 1.41
C GLU A 3 -16.48 18.44 0.53
N SER A 4 -15.16 18.44 0.50
CA SER A 4 -14.40 17.35 -0.10
C SER A 4 -14.59 16.13 0.79
N VAL A 5 -15.41 15.18 0.35
CA VAL A 5 -15.53 13.87 1.01
C VAL A 5 -14.17 13.18 0.87
N SER A 6 -13.43 13.07 1.97
CA SER A 6 -12.22 12.24 2.02
C SER A 6 -12.66 10.78 2.07
N ILE A 7 -12.38 10.03 1.01
CA ILE A 7 -12.61 8.58 0.98
C ILE A 7 -11.64 7.94 2.00
N THR A 8 -12.19 7.09 2.87
CA THR A 8 -11.44 6.35 3.88
C THR A 8 -11.83 4.87 3.83
N THR A 9 -10.91 4.00 4.24
CA THR A 9 -11.17 2.59 4.52
C THR A 9 -10.85 2.29 5.99
N LEU A 10 -10.78 1.00 6.36
CA LEU A 10 -10.42 0.52 7.69
C LEU A 10 -9.13 -0.29 7.64
N ASP A 11 -8.39 -0.34 8.75
CA ASP A 11 -7.36 -1.34 8.99
C ASP A 11 -7.95 -2.65 9.56
N ARG A 12 -7.11 -3.66 9.81
CA ARG A 12 -7.54 -4.96 10.35
C ARG A 12 -8.25 -4.88 11.70
N SER A 13 -8.07 -3.78 12.43
CA SER A 13 -8.64 -3.51 13.75
C SER A 13 -9.85 -2.56 13.69
N GLY A 14 -10.31 -2.19 12.49
CA GLY A 14 -11.46 -1.31 12.31
C GLY A 14 -11.15 0.17 12.51
N ARG A 15 -9.87 0.58 12.54
CA ARG A 15 -9.49 2.01 12.60
C ARG A 15 -9.53 2.62 11.21
N SER A 16 -10.00 3.85 11.10
CA SER A 16 -10.09 4.55 9.83
C SER A 16 -8.70 4.84 9.25
N VAL A 17 -8.51 4.52 7.98
CA VAL A 17 -7.31 4.76 7.18
C VAL A 17 -7.71 5.67 6.01
N GLY A 18 -6.96 6.75 5.81
CA GLY A 18 -7.15 7.68 4.70
C GLY A 18 -5.83 8.02 4.03
N VAL A 19 -5.89 8.88 3.01
CA VAL A 19 -4.68 9.45 2.39
C VAL A 19 -3.83 10.17 3.45
N GLY A 20 -2.52 9.90 3.44
CA GLY A 20 -1.55 10.41 4.42
C GLY A 20 -1.41 9.55 5.69
N SER A 21 -2.27 8.56 5.91
CA SER A 21 -2.07 7.57 6.97
C SER A 21 -0.85 6.71 6.67
N PHE A 22 -0.14 6.28 7.71
CA PHE A 22 0.93 5.29 7.58
C PHE A 22 0.46 3.94 8.09
N VAL A 23 0.55 2.93 7.25
CA VAL A 23 0.09 1.58 7.56
C VAL A 23 1.24 0.58 7.45
N ARG A 24 1.24 -0.42 8.32
CA ARG A 24 2.10 -1.59 8.20
C ARG A 24 1.47 -2.59 7.25
N VAL A 25 2.21 -3.04 6.24
CA VAL A 25 1.79 -4.16 5.37
C VAL A 25 1.91 -5.47 6.15
N LEU A 26 0.80 -6.18 6.33
CA LEU A 26 0.72 -7.42 7.08
C LEU A 26 0.73 -8.66 6.18
N THR A 27 0.06 -8.55 5.05
CA THR A 27 -0.06 -9.58 4.02
C THR A 27 -0.04 -8.91 2.65
N ILE A 28 0.31 -9.68 1.63
CA ILE A 28 0.26 -9.26 0.23
C ILE A 28 -0.58 -10.31 -0.47
N ASP A 29 -1.62 -9.89 -1.18
CA ASP A 29 -2.50 -10.79 -1.92
C ASP A 29 -1.65 -11.67 -2.88
N PRO A 30 -1.76 -13.01 -2.79
CA PRO A 30 -1.11 -13.91 -3.72
C PRO A 30 -1.36 -13.60 -5.21
N GLU A 31 -2.50 -13.01 -5.56
CA GLU A 31 -2.83 -12.60 -6.92
C GLU A 31 -1.84 -11.58 -7.50
N VAL A 32 -1.22 -10.74 -6.65
CA VAL A 32 -0.16 -9.80 -7.06
C VAL A 32 1.00 -10.55 -7.73
N PHE A 33 1.30 -11.78 -7.30
CA PHE A 33 2.45 -12.53 -7.81
C PHE A 33 2.15 -13.34 -9.09
N VAL A 34 0.90 -13.52 -9.48
CA VAL A 34 0.52 -14.44 -10.58
C VAL A 34 1.12 -14.02 -11.93
N ASN A 35 1.18 -12.70 -12.20
CA ASN A 35 1.73 -12.15 -13.44
C ASN A 35 2.96 -11.26 -13.21
N THR A 36 3.55 -11.32 -12.01
CA THR A 36 4.74 -10.55 -11.68
C THR A 36 5.98 -11.26 -12.21
N GLU A 37 6.87 -10.50 -12.86
CA GLU A 37 8.17 -11.02 -13.32
C GLU A 37 8.99 -11.54 -12.14
N ARG A 38 9.77 -12.62 -12.33
CA ARG A 38 10.45 -13.30 -11.21
C ARG A 38 11.42 -12.38 -10.47
N GLU A 39 12.02 -11.45 -11.20
CA GLU A 39 12.97 -10.45 -10.73
C GLU A 39 12.28 -9.38 -9.86
N GLU A 40 10.98 -9.15 -10.04
CA GLU A 40 10.17 -8.21 -9.27
C GLU A 40 9.64 -8.81 -7.96
N VAL A 41 9.46 -10.14 -7.90
CA VAL A 41 8.91 -10.83 -6.71
C VAL A 41 9.65 -10.47 -5.42
N PRO A 42 11.00 -10.47 -5.35
CA PRO A 42 11.72 -10.08 -4.14
C PRO A 42 11.48 -8.62 -3.73
N ARG A 43 11.27 -7.72 -4.70
CA ARG A 43 10.98 -6.30 -4.42
C ARG A 43 9.60 -6.19 -3.76
N ILE A 44 8.58 -6.81 -4.34
CA ILE A 44 7.22 -6.82 -3.76
C ILE A 44 7.23 -7.46 -2.37
N GLN A 45 7.90 -8.61 -2.21
CA GLN A 45 8.04 -9.27 -0.90
C GLN A 45 8.72 -8.37 0.14
N SER A 46 9.64 -7.50 -0.27
CA SER A 46 10.30 -6.53 0.63
C SER A 46 9.37 -5.42 1.15
N MET A 47 8.14 -5.33 0.66
CA MET A 47 7.11 -4.45 1.21
C MET A 47 6.42 -5.06 2.43
N LEU A 48 6.48 -6.38 2.61
CA LEU A 48 5.87 -7.07 3.74
C LEU A 48 6.51 -6.62 5.06
N GLY A 49 5.69 -6.18 6.01
CA GLY A 49 6.12 -5.69 7.31
C GLY A 49 6.56 -4.21 7.32
N GLU A 50 6.74 -3.59 6.15
CA GLU A 50 7.11 -2.17 6.04
C GLU A 50 5.96 -1.26 6.44
N VAL A 51 6.30 -0.05 6.88
CA VAL A 51 5.34 1.02 7.17
C VAL A 51 5.38 2.01 6.02
N LEU A 52 4.29 2.09 5.25
CA LEU A 52 4.20 2.90 4.04
C LEU A 52 3.04 3.90 4.15
N GLU A 53 3.18 5.04 3.47
CA GLU A 53 2.14 6.06 3.39
C GLU A 53 1.06 5.66 2.38
N VAL A 54 -0.20 5.84 2.77
CA VAL A 54 -1.35 5.66 1.88
C VAL A 54 -1.47 6.90 1.00
N TYR A 55 -1.32 6.74 -0.32
CA TYR A 55 -1.42 7.86 -1.27
C TYR A 55 -2.82 7.95 -1.91
N GLU A 56 -3.60 6.87 -1.89
CA GLU A 56 -4.95 6.82 -2.44
C GLU A 56 -5.80 5.82 -1.65
N VAL A 57 -7.10 6.10 -1.51
CA VAL A 57 -8.10 5.10 -1.12
C VAL A 57 -9.10 5.01 -2.26
N ASP A 58 -9.22 3.83 -2.85
CA ASP A 58 -10.06 3.63 -4.02
C ASP A 58 -11.54 3.42 -3.67
N GLN A 59 -12.40 3.47 -4.69
CA GLN A 59 -13.85 3.28 -4.54
C GLN A 59 -14.27 1.88 -4.07
N TRP A 60 -13.36 0.90 -4.10
CA TRP A 60 -13.58 -0.46 -3.62
C TRP A 60 -13.16 -0.64 -2.16
N GLY A 61 -12.63 0.42 -1.53
CA GLY A 61 -12.23 0.40 -0.13
C GLY A 61 -10.81 -0.13 0.10
N ARG A 62 -9.95 -0.16 -0.92
CA ARG A 62 -8.54 -0.52 -0.75
C ARG A 62 -7.68 0.71 -0.56
N ALA A 63 -6.70 0.60 0.32
CA ALA A 63 -5.68 1.63 0.52
C ALA A 63 -4.47 1.32 -0.37
N TRP A 64 -4.07 2.28 -1.18
CA TRP A 64 -2.90 2.16 -2.04
C TRP A 64 -1.67 2.74 -1.35
N VAL A 65 -0.62 1.93 -1.29
CA VAL A 65 0.72 2.32 -0.80
C VAL A 65 1.73 2.13 -1.91
N GLU A 66 2.81 2.90 -1.87
CA GLU A 66 3.93 2.78 -2.81
C GLU A 66 5.24 2.66 -2.04
N LYS A 67 6.15 1.81 -2.53
CA LYS A 67 7.54 1.77 -2.09
C LYS A 67 8.45 2.12 -3.26
N TRP A 68 9.45 2.95 -2.98
CA TRP A 68 10.48 3.35 -3.92
C TRP A 68 11.81 2.69 -3.56
N TRP A 69 12.54 2.21 -4.57
CA TRP A 69 13.91 1.71 -4.45
C TRP A 69 14.83 2.55 -5.33
N HIS A 70 15.96 2.97 -4.77
CA HIS A 70 16.99 3.69 -5.51
C HIS A 70 18.04 2.71 -6.01
N GLU A 71 18.19 2.60 -7.33
CA GLU A 71 19.04 1.57 -7.96
C GLU A 71 20.47 2.07 -8.26
N GLY A 72 20.75 3.34 -7.93
CA GLY A 72 21.99 4.02 -8.28
C GLY A 72 21.86 4.80 -9.59
N GLU A 73 22.87 5.61 -9.91
CA GLU A 73 22.93 6.42 -11.15
C GLU A 73 21.70 7.31 -11.41
N GLY A 74 20.99 7.70 -10.34
CA GLY A 74 19.77 8.50 -10.45
C GLY A 74 18.54 7.71 -10.92
N GLN A 75 18.64 6.39 -11.05
CA GLN A 75 17.52 5.51 -11.37
C GLN A 75 16.76 5.13 -10.10
N SER A 76 15.43 5.11 -10.19
CA SER A 76 14.56 4.63 -9.14
C SER A 76 13.42 3.83 -9.75
N THR A 77 13.05 2.76 -9.05
CA THR A 77 11.89 1.93 -9.38
C THR A 77 10.90 2.02 -8.23
N SER A 78 9.62 1.82 -8.52
CA SER A 78 8.59 1.78 -7.51
C SER A 78 7.57 0.68 -7.79
N HIS A 79 6.84 0.31 -6.75
CA HIS A 79 5.75 -0.65 -6.85
C HIS A 79 4.63 -0.22 -5.91
N SER A 80 3.41 -0.25 -6.44
CA SER A 80 2.20 0.05 -5.67
C SER A 80 1.48 -1.22 -5.28
N LEU A 81 0.95 -1.25 -4.05
CA LEU A 81 0.06 -2.32 -3.58
C LEU A 81 -1.29 -1.74 -3.19
N ALA A 82 -2.36 -2.37 -3.65
CA ALA A 82 -3.70 -2.16 -3.14
C ALA A 82 -3.93 -3.12 -1.97
N LEU A 83 -4.11 -2.57 -0.76
CA LEU A 83 -4.27 -3.34 0.47
C LEU A 83 -5.76 -3.40 0.84
N ASP A 84 -6.28 -4.61 1.06
CA ASP A 84 -7.55 -4.78 1.74
C ASP A 84 -7.41 -4.42 3.23
N PRO A 85 -8.51 -4.12 3.94
CA PRO A 85 -8.47 -3.83 5.37
C PRO A 85 -7.68 -4.84 6.21
N GLN A 86 -7.78 -6.13 5.88
CA GLN A 86 -7.08 -7.19 6.61
C GLN A 86 -5.57 -7.22 6.36
N ASP A 87 -5.11 -6.65 5.25
CA ASP A 87 -3.70 -6.66 4.84
C ASP A 87 -2.87 -5.56 5.51
N MET A 88 -3.48 -4.73 6.34
CA MET A 88 -2.80 -3.57 6.91
C MET A 88 -3.18 -3.26 8.35
N GLU A 89 -2.25 -2.61 9.05
CA GLU A 89 -2.47 -2.07 10.39
C GLU A 89 -2.04 -0.61 10.43
N LEU A 90 -2.95 0.27 10.88
CA LEU A 90 -2.63 1.70 11.04
C LEU A 90 -1.53 1.91 12.08
N VAL A 91 -0.53 2.70 11.75
CA VAL A 91 0.57 3.06 12.65
C VAL A 91 0.47 4.50 13.13
N ARG A 92 0.16 5.44 12.23
CA ARG A 92 -0.02 6.88 12.55
C ARG A 92 -0.86 7.59 11.48
#